data_AF-A0A7N4Q1K8-F1
#
_entry.id   AF-A0A7N4Q1K8-F1
#
_cell.length_a   1.000
_cell.length_b   1.000
_cell.length_c   1.000
_cell.angle_alpha   90.00
_cell.angle_beta   90.00
_cell.angle_gamma   90.00
#
_symmetry.space_group_name_H-M   'P 1'
#
loop_
_entity.id
_entity.type
_entity.pdbx_description
1 polymer ?
#
loop_
_entity_poly.entity_id
_entity_poly.type
_entity_poly.pdbx_seq_one_letter_code
_entity_poly.pdbx_strand_id
1 'polypeptide(L)'
;MCASRSWARGSSPVPGSLREWREGFPRGARMTDVARACRGLDPELKESRPLHIVLGNEACDLDSMVSALALAYYLENTSESKAAFVPVLNIPRSELALRGDSVFMLSELNIPESSLIFRDEIDLHALHQTGKLTLSLVDHHALPSSDAALENAVTEVLDHRPLEQQYPPPCNVTAELVGSCATLVTERILQGKPEILDWQTAALLHGTIILDCVNMAPEAGKVTPKDSKYVAQLEAQFPDLPNRSKIFESLQKAKFDVSGLTTEQMLRKDLKTISGDGTMLAISAVYMDLEVFLQRSNLTAELDAFCQAHGYDALVAMTITFNPHNEPVRHLIVFCPNMDLQSTICGALECSHCPPLNLTPAPTPNPNLRAYHQGNALASRKKVLPILREALGAYPSAMKTPSGTPGPESCSQEQMDDELDKAINTLIPEMSRDEEEPVLPPTPMNSLVDECPLDQGLPKLSAEAIFEKCSQITMARSSISPPQKKK
;
A
#
# COMPACT_ATOMS: atom_id res chain seq x y z
N MET A 1 -12.80 62.12 -0.24
CA MET A 1 -11.68 61.31 -0.76
C MET A 1 -11.65 60.00 0.01
N CYS A 2 -12.21 58.95 -0.59
CA CYS A 2 -12.19 57.59 -0.05
C CYS A 2 -10.83 56.95 -0.34
N ALA A 3 -10.27 56.26 0.66
CA ALA A 3 -9.20 55.29 0.46
C ALA A 3 -9.62 53.97 1.11
N SER A 4 -9.67 52.95 0.26
CA SER A 4 -9.98 51.54 0.50
C SER A 4 -8.91 50.84 1.33
N ARG A 5 -9.32 49.96 2.25
CA ARG A 5 -8.47 48.88 2.81
C ARG A 5 -9.14 47.54 2.56
N SER A 6 -8.44 46.68 1.83
CA SER A 6 -8.78 45.30 1.52
C SER A 6 -8.64 44.39 2.74
N TRP A 7 -9.63 43.55 2.99
CA TRP A 7 -9.54 42.45 3.94
C TRP A 7 -9.01 41.20 3.23
N ALA A 8 -7.84 40.72 3.65
CA ALA A 8 -7.36 39.38 3.34
C ALA A 8 -8.16 38.38 4.20
N ARG A 9 -8.77 37.38 3.55
CA ARG A 9 -9.45 36.27 4.24
C ARG A 9 -8.39 35.32 4.78
N GLY A 10 -8.30 35.21 6.10
CA GLY A 10 -7.62 34.10 6.76
C GLY A 10 -8.50 32.85 6.70
N SER A 11 -7.94 31.75 6.22
CA SER A 11 -8.53 30.42 6.33
C SER A 11 -8.48 29.98 7.80
N SER A 12 -9.63 29.58 8.36
CA SER A 12 -9.70 29.01 9.70
C SER A 12 -8.94 27.66 9.75
N PRO A 13 -8.23 27.34 10.85
CA PRO A 13 -7.55 26.06 11.01
C PRO A 13 -8.54 24.90 11.16
N VAL A 14 -8.17 23.74 10.60
CA VAL A 14 -8.91 22.47 10.72
C VAL A 14 -8.64 21.86 12.10
N PRO A 15 -9.67 21.53 12.90
CA PRO A 15 -9.48 20.86 14.19
C PRO A 15 -8.82 19.48 13.99
N GLY A 16 -7.73 19.19 14.70
CA GLY A 16 -7.06 17.87 14.68
C GLY A 16 -5.70 17.81 13.99
N SER A 17 -5.11 18.94 13.58
CA SER A 17 -3.75 18.95 13.00
C SER A 17 -2.67 18.69 14.06
N LEU A 18 -1.64 17.92 13.72
CA LEU A 18 -0.39 17.74 14.48
C LEU A 18 0.33 19.08 14.74
N ARG A 19 -0.04 20.15 14.03
CA ARG A 19 0.47 21.50 14.23
C ARG A 19 0.13 22.10 15.59
N GLU A 20 -0.93 21.65 16.27
CA GLU A 20 -1.31 22.14 17.61
C GLU A 20 -0.33 21.71 18.72
N TRP A 21 0.57 20.76 18.44
CA TRP A 21 1.40 20.09 19.45
C TRP A 21 2.84 20.62 19.51
N ARG A 22 3.12 21.76 18.86
CA ARG A 22 4.49 22.12 18.44
C ARG A 22 5.21 23.23 19.19
N GLU A 23 4.58 23.92 20.14
CA GLU A 23 5.26 25.03 20.81
C GLU A 23 6.26 24.52 21.87
N GLY A 24 7.53 24.26 21.47
CA GLY A 24 8.62 24.25 22.47
C GLY A 24 9.92 23.47 22.26
N PHE A 25 10.16 22.70 21.18
CA PHE A 25 11.30 21.76 21.20
C PHE A 25 12.65 22.25 20.59
N PRO A 26 13.82 21.83 21.13
CA PRO A 26 15.14 22.35 20.76
C PRO A 26 15.64 21.94 19.37
N ARG A 27 16.67 22.66 18.90
CA ARG A 27 17.31 22.55 17.58
C ARG A 27 18.42 21.49 17.58
N GLY A 28 18.06 20.20 17.55
CA GLY A 28 18.93 19.17 16.98
C GLY A 28 18.88 19.20 15.44
N ALA A 29 19.82 18.53 14.76
CA ALA A 29 19.70 18.32 13.31
C ALA A 29 18.42 17.54 13.05
N ARG A 30 17.50 18.11 12.29
CA ARG A 30 16.19 17.50 12.01
C ARG A 30 16.31 16.57 10.82
N MET A 31 15.37 15.64 10.65
CA MET A 31 15.29 14.83 9.44
C MET A 31 15.26 15.68 8.15
N THR A 32 14.66 16.88 8.22
CA THR A 32 14.69 17.88 7.13
C THR A 32 16.09 18.33 6.74
N ASP A 33 17.04 18.27 7.67
CA ASP A 33 18.41 18.73 7.46
C ASP A 33 19.24 17.69 6.71
N VAL A 34 18.98 16.39 6.89
CA VAL A 34 19.59 15.32 6.07
C VAL A 34 19.05 15.38 4.64
N ALA A 35 17.73 15.47 4.47
CA ALA A 35 17.10 15.60 3.15
C ALA A 35 17.59 16.87 2.42
N ARG A 36 17.71 17.99 3.14
CA ARG A 36 18.23 19.25 2.59
C ARG A 36 19.73 19.19 2.32
N ALA A 37 20.53 18.56 3.18
CA ALA A 37 21.96 18.38 2.98
C ALA A 37 22.20 17.56 1.70
N CYS A 38 21.48 16.46 1.49
CA CYS A 38 21.61 15.61 0.30
C CYS A 38 21.31 16.37 -1.00
N ARG A 39 20.30 17.25 -0.99
CA ARG A 39 20.00 18.11 -2.14
C ARG A 39 20.95 19.28 -2.34
N GLY A 40 21.40 19.87 -1.24
CA GLY A 40 22.33 21.01 -1.22
C GLY A 40 23.78 20.63 -1.46
N LEU A 41 24.11 19.34 -1.59
CA LEU A 41 25.41 18.91 -2.11
C LEU A 41 25.60 19.50 -3.52
N ASP A 42 26.64 20.31 -3.66
CA ASP A 42 27.10 20.86 -4.93
C ASP A 42 27.18 19.72 -5.98
N PRO A 43 26.72 19.92 -7.23
CA PRO A 43 26.92 18.96 -8.30
C PRO A 43 28.35 18.38 -8.36
N GLU A 44 29.37 19.20 -8.12
CA GLU A 44 30.79 18.77 -8.09
C GLU A 44 31.12 17.90 -6.85
N LEU A 45 30.44 18.10 -5.73
CA LEU A 45 30.56 17.27 -4.52
C LEU A 45 29.82 15.93 -4.66
N LYS A 46 28.68 15.92 -5.37
CA LYS A 46 28.00 14.67 -5.77
C LYS A 46 28.87 13.82 -6.71
N GLU A 47 29.70 14.45 -7.52
CA GLU A 47 30.65 13.73 -8.37
C GLU A 47 31.84 13.14 -7.62
N SER A 48 32.15 13.55 -6.38
CA SER A 48 33.36 13.11 -5.67
C SER A 48 33.12 12.22 -4.44
N ARG A 49 31.96 12.33 -3.77
CA ARG A 49 31.64 11.54 -2.56
C ARG A 49 30.86 10.26 -2.94
N PRO A 50 31.23 9.07 -2.41
CA PRO A 50 30.38 7.88 -2.52
C PRO A 50 28.98 8.14 -1.94
N LEU A 51 27.96 7.55 -2.54
CA LEU A 51 26.57 7.63 -2.09
C LEU A 51 26.10 6.27 -1.59
N HIS A 52 25.44 6.31 -0.45
CA HIS A 52 24.69 5.19 0.08
C HIS A 52 23.21 5.53 0.00
N ILE A 53 22.49 4.84 -0.87
CA ILE A 53 21.06 5.11 -1.10
C ILE A 53 20.23 4.16 -0.25
N VAL A 54 19.30 4.72 0.51
CA VAL A 54 18.25 3.94 1.15
C VAL A 54 17.00 4.00 0.27
N LEU A 55 16.60 2.85 -0.25
CA LEU A 55 15.56 2.74 -1.27
C LEU A 55 14.38 1.92 -0.73
N GLY A 56 13.18 2.49 -0.79
CA GLY A 56 11.91 1.80 -0.56
C GLY A 56 11.41 1.06 -1.80
N ASN A 57 10.29 0.36 -1.70
CA ASN A 57 9.68 -0.32 -2.85
C ASN A 57 9.05 0.66 -3.85
N GLU A 58 8.67 0.14 -5.03
CA GLU A 58 8.10 0.91 -6.14
C GLU A 58 6.67 1.42 -5.87
N ALA A 59 5.95 0.82 -4.92
CA ALA A 59 4.66 1.34 -4.50
C ALA A 59 4.86 2.68 -3.76
N CYS A 60 6.00 2.82 -3.07
CA CYS A 60 6.40 4.00 -2.30
C CYS A 60 5.24 4.45 -1.40
N ASP A 61 4.64 3.51 -0.69
CA ASP A 61 3.65 3.79 0.33
C ASP A 61 4.31 4.46 1.56
N LEU A 62 3.49 4.75 2.57
CA LEU A 62 3.96 5.45 3.76
C LEU A 62 5.10 4.67 4.45
N ASP A 63 5.03 3.34 4.49
CA ASP A 63 6.06 2.50 5.11
C ASP A 63 7.39 2.60 4.39
N SER A 64 7.40 2.36 3.08
CA SER A 64 8.59 2.53 2.24
C SER A 64 9.20 3.93 2.36
N MET A 65 8.38 4.98 2.31
CA MET A 65 8.87 6.36 2.43
C MET A 65 9.49 6.62 3.80
N VAL A 66 8.79 6.28 4.89
CA VAL A 66 9.23 6.56 6.25
C VAL A 66 10.43 5.72 6.64
N SER A 67 10.42 4.43 6.30
CA SER A 67 11.53 3.52 6.53
C SER A 67 12.80 4.02 5.83
N ALA A 68 12.69 4.51 4.60
CA ALA A 68 13.83 5.05 3.87
C ALA A 68 14.37 6.34 4.51
N LEU A 69 13.47 7.28 4.84
CA LEU A 69 13.84 8.55 5.47
C LEU A 69 14.48 8.35 6.85
N ALA A 70 13.88 7.52 7.70
CA ALA A 70 14.34 7.29 9.06
C ALA A 70 15.66 6.51 9.10
N LEU A 71 15.82 5.48 8.24
CA LEU A 71 17.08 4.73 8.18
C LEU A 71 18.21 5.58 7.60
N ALA A 72 17.98 6.35 6.53
CA ALA A 72 19.01 7.23 5.99
C ALA A 72 19.45 8.30 7.00
N TYR A 73 18.49 8.90 7.72
CA TYR A 73 18.78 9.84 8.79
C TYR A 73 19.60 9.20 9.92
N TYR A 74 19.24 7.99 10.33
CA TYR A 74 20.00 7.24 11.33
C TYR A 74 21.44 6.95 10.87
N LEU A 75 21.62 6.48 9.64
CA LEU A 75 22.93 6.12 9.11
C LEU A 75 23.84 7.34 8.94
N GLU A 76 23.33 8.48 8.47
CA GLU A 76 24.12 9.73 8.36
C GLU A 76 24.66 10.20 9.72
N ASN A 77 23.94 9.91 10.82
CA ASN A 77 24.30 10.35 12.17
C ASN A 77 25.08 9.30 12.99
N THR A 78 25.26 8.09 12.47
CA THR A 78 25.88 6.98 13.20
C THR A 78 27.02 6.30 12.45
N SER A 79 27.04 6.38 11.12
CA SER A 79 28.09 5.77 10.33
C SER A 79 29.40 6.57 10.44
N GLU A 80 30.52 5.85 10.48
CA GLU A 80 31.86 6.43 10.31
C GLU A 80 32.25 6.57 8.84
N SER A 81 31.39 6.12 7.92
CA SER A 81 31.62 6.18 6.49
C SER A 81 31.69 7.63 5.99
N LYS A 82 32.57 7.85 5.01
CA LYS A 82 32.59 9.10 4.25
C LYS A 82 31.51 9.17 3.18
N ALA A 83 30.67 8.14 3.01
CA ALA A 83 29.55 8.19 2.08
C ALA A 83 28.45 9.15 2.58
N ALA A 84 27.68 9.75 1.68
CA ALA A 84 26.45 10.46 2.07
C ALA A 84 25.28 9.48 2.03
N PHE A 85 24.45 9.49 3.06
CA PHE A 85 23.28 8.60 3.19
C PHE A 85 22.02 9.32 2.71
N VAL A 86 21.47 8.83 1.60
CA VAL A 86 20.43 9.54 0.86
C VAL A 86 19.16 8.67 0.78
N PRO A 87 18.03 9.12 1.34
CA PRO A 87 16.76 8.46 1.11
C PRO A 87 16.24 8.81 -0.29
N VAL A 88 15.87 7.80 -1.07
CA VAL A 88 15.25 7.97 -2.39
C VAL A 88 13.86 7.35 -2.38
N LEU A 89 12.86 8.17 -2.72
CA LEU A 89 11.50 7.69 -2.94
C LEU A 89 11.45 7.05 -4.34
N ASN A 90 11.12 5.75 -4.40
CA ASN A 90 11.24 4.95 -5.60
C ASN A 90 10.08 5.13 -6.59
N ILE A 91 9.70 6.38 -6.83
CA ILE A 91 8.67 6.83 -7.77
C ILE A 91 9.14 8.13 -8.43
N PRO A 92 8.60 8.51 -9.60
CA PRO A 92 8.80 9.84 -10.15
C PRO A 92 8.22 10.92 -9.23
N ARG A 93 8.81 12.12 -9.18
CA ARG A 93 8.30 13.25 -8.37
C ARG A 93 6.82 13.53 -8.62
N SER A 94 6.39 13.48 -9.88
CA SER A 94 5.01 13.74 -10.27
C SER A 94 3.99 12.82 -9.60
N GLU A 95 4.43 11.68 -9.05
CA GLU A 95 3.57 10.68 -8.44
C GLU A 95 3.38 10.84 -6.93
N LEU A 96 4.13 11.72 -6.26
CA LEU A 96 3.99 11.90 -4.80
C LEU A 96 2.55 12.28 -4.42
N ALA A 97 1.91 13.13 -5.22
CA ALA A 97 0.53 13.58 -4.98
C ALA A 97 -0.46 12.42 -4.88
N LEU A 98 -0.16 11.26 -5.48
CA LEU A 98 -1.03 10.08 -5.44
C LEU A 98 -1.03 9.39 -4.07
N ARG A 99 -0.01 9.63 -3.24
CA ARG A 99 0.17 9.05 -1.89
C ARG A 99 -0.29 10.06 -0.84
N GLY A 100 -1.60 10.20 -0.71
CA GLY A 100 -2.24 11.24 0.12
C GLY A 100 -1.87 11.15 1.61
N ASP A 101 -1.71 9.94 2.15
CA ASP A 101 -1.19 9.70 3.51
C ASP A 101 0.25 10.21 3.68
N SER A 102 1.12 9.94 2.71
CA SER A 102 2.50 10.45 2.68
C SER A 102 2.55 11.97 2.61
N VAL A 103 1.79 12.57 1.69
CA VAL A 103 1.68 14.04 1.55
C VAL A 103 1.15 14.68 2.83
N PHE A 104 0.12 14.10 3.44
CA PHE A 104 -0.42 14.53 4.71
C PHE A 104 0.65 14.50 5.80
N MET A 105 1.36 13.37 5.95
CA MET A 105 2.37 13.21 7.00
C MET A 105 3.52 14.20 6.84
N LEU A 106 4.01 14.39 5.62
CA LEU A 106 5.06 15.37 5.30
C LEU A 106 4.61 16.80 5.64
N SER A 107 3.38 17.18 5.25
CA SER A 107 2.81 18.50 5.52
C SER A 107 2.64 18.78 7.01
N GLU A 108 2.11 17.82 7.75
CA GLU A 108 1.90 17.93 9.20
C GLU A 108 3.21 18.10 9.96
N LEU A 109 4.25 17.40 9.51
CA LEU A 109 5.58 17.50 10.09
C LEU A 109 6.43 18.62 9.49
N ASN A 110 5.89 19.42 8.58
CA ASN A 110 6.60 20.51 7.89
C ASN A 110 7.90 20.03 7.21
N ILE A 111 7.85 18.87 6.56
CA ILE A 111 8.92 18.33 5.72
C ILE A 111 8.62 18.79 4.29
N PRO A 112 9.41 19.71 3.72
CA PRO A 112 9.15 20.20 2.37
C PRO A 112 9.37 19.10 1.33
N GLU A 113 8.46 18.95 0.37
CA GLU A 113 8.67 18.03 -0.77
C GLU A 113 9.95 18.36 -1.57
N SER A 114 10.33 19.65 -1.56
CA SER A 114 11.57 20.16 -2.12
C SER A 114 12.85 19.69 -1.42
N SER A 115 12.76 18.99 -0.28
CA SER A 115 13.91 18.32 0.34
C SER A 115 14.04 16.84 -0.06
N LEU A 116 12.99 16.21 -0.60
CA LEU A 116 12.96 14.77 -0.91
C LEU A 116 13.55 14.45 -2.29
N ILE A 117 14.31 13.36 -2.43
CA ILE A 117 14.87 12.93 -3.73
C ILE A 117 14.03 11.78 -4.28
N PHE A 118 13.73 11.84 -5.57
CA PHE A 118 12.88 10.90 -6.28
C PHE A 118 13.67 10.10 -7.29
N ARG A 119 13.09 8.98 -7.74
CA ARG A 119 13.77 8.06 -8.64
C ARG A 119 14.18 8.69 -9.97
N ASP A 120 13.38 9.62 -10.47
CA ASP A 120 13.61 10.36 -11.72
C ASP A 120 14.65 11.50 -11.59
N GLU A 121 15.18 11.74 -10.39
CA GLU A 121 16.14 12.81 -10.12
C GLU A 121 17.56 12.30 -9.84
N ILE A 122 17.75 10.98 -9.84
CA ILE A 122 19.03 10.35 -9.54
C ILE A 122 19.26 9.13 -10.43
N ASP A 123 20.41 9.10 -11.10
CA ASP A 123 20.81 7.98 -11.96
C ASP A 123 21.62 6.96 -11.15
N LEU A 124 20.92 5.96 -10.59
CA LEU A 124 21.55 4.91 -9.79
C LEU A 124 22.50 4.05 -10.64
N HIS A 125 22.16 3.77 -11.90
CA HIS A 125 23.00 2.96 -12.79
C HIS A 125 24.31 3.68 -13.13
N ALA A 126 24.30 5.00 -13.35
CA ALA A 126 25.53 5.77 -13.54
C ALA A 126 26.40 5.81 -12.27
N LEU A 127 25.80 5.98 -11.08
CA LEU A 127 26.52 5.91 -9.80
C LEU A 127 27.15 4.53 -9.57
N HIS A 128 26.44 3.48 -9.95
CA HIS A 128 26.91 2.10 -9.88
C HIS A 128 28.09 1.84 -10.82
N GLN A 129 27.97 2.23 -12.09
CA GLN A 129 29.03 2.09 -13.09
C GLN A 129 30.32 2.81 -12.70
N THR A 130 30.20 3.92 -11.96
CA THR A 130 31.37 4.68 -11.46
C THR A 130 31.90 4.16 -10.12
N GLY A 131 31.35 3.08 -9.57
CA GLY A 131 31.77 2.47 -8.30
C GLY A 131 31.46 3.31 -7.07
N LYS A 132 30.50 4.24 -7.17
CA LYS A 132 30.15 5.19 -6.10
C LYS A 132 28.85 4.85 -5.38
N LEU A 133 28.17 3.76 -5.76
CA LEU A 133 26.88 3.38 -5.20
C LEU A 133 27.02 2.23 -4.20
N THR A 134 26.34 2.38 -3.06
CA THR A 134 25.89 1.27 -2.21
C THR A 134 24.41 1.47 -1.88
N LEU A 135 23.69 0.38 -1.58
CA LEU A 135 22.25 0.38 -1.34
C LEU A 135 21.91 -0.28 0.00
N SER A 136 20.92 0.29 0.69
CA SER A 136 20.08 -0.41 1.66
C SER A 136 18.66 -0.48 1.11
N LEU A 137 18.09 -1.69 1.07
CA LEU A 137 16.68 -1.88 0.69
C LEU A 137 15.84 -1.90 1.96
N VAL A 138 14.76 -1.11 1.96
CA VAL A 138 13.78 -1.10 3.04
C VAL A 138 12.41 -1.38 2.48
N ASP A 139 11.60 -2.12 3.23
CA ASP A 139 10.25 -2.50 2.83
C ASP A 139 10.23 -3.14 1.42
N HIS A 140 11.31 -3.88 1.11
CA HIS A 140 11.45 -4.88 0.05
C HIS A 140 12.84 -5.52 0.12
N HIS A 141 12.94 -6.69 -0.49
CA HIS A 141 14.17 -7.48 -0.56
C HIS A 141 14.49 -7.92 -2.00
N ALA A 142 13.81 -7.41 -3.01
CA ALA A 142 14.08 -7.76 -4.40
C ALA A 142 13.96 -6.53 -5.30
N LEU A 143 15.03 -6.25 -6.04
CA LEU A 143 15.03 -5.18 -7.02
C LEU A 143 14.21 -5.60 -8.26
N PRO A 144 13.50 -4.67 -8.90
CA PRO A 144 12.84 -4.94 -10.17
C PRO A 144 13.85 -5.30 -11.25
N SER A 145 13.40 -5.95 -12.33
CA SER A 145 14.29 -6.37 -13.42
C SER A 145 15.07 -5.22 -14.08
N SER A 146 14.51 -4.00 -14.07
CA SER A 146 15.22 -2.79 -14.55
C SER A 146 16.46 -2.46 -13.72
N ASP A 147 16.49 -2.90 -12.47
CA ASP A 147 17.53 -2.61 -11.48
C ASP A 147 18.37 -3.83 -11.12
N ALA A 148 18.20 -4.96 -11.81
CA ALA A 148 18.94 -6.20 -11.55
C ALA A 148 20.46 -5.99 -11.54
N ALA A 149 20.97 -5.06 -12.36
CA ALA A 149 22.40 -4.72 -12.40
C ALA A 149 22.93 -4.12 -11.07
N LEU A 150 22.05 -3.58 -10.23
CA LEU A 150 22.39 -2.92 -8.96
C LEU A 150 22.46 -3.89 -7.77
N GLU A 151 22.10 -5.18 -7.94
CA GLU A 151 22.04 -6.16 -6.85
C GLU A 151 23.33 -6.27 -6.04
N ASN A 152 24.49 -6.23 -6.72
CA ASN A 152 25.80 -6.30 -6.06
C ASN A 152 26.17 -5.02 -5.28
N ALA A 153 25.40 -3.93 -5.41
CA ALA A 153 25.54 -2.73 -4.61
C ALA A 153 24.75 -2.82 -3.30
N VAL A 154 23.87 -3.81 -3.14
CA VAL A 154 23.05 -4.01 -1.94
C VAL A 154 23.92 -4.50 -0.78
N THR A 155 23.89 -3.76 0.31
CA THR A 155 24.69 -4.00 1.52
C THR A 155 23.85 -4.26 2.75
N GLU A 156 22.58 -3.86 2.74
CA GLU A 156 21.63 -4.11 3.83
C GLU A 156 20.21 -4.27 3.27
N VAL A 157 19.41 -5.13 3.87
CA VAL A 157 17.99 -5.34 3.56
C VAL A 157 17.21 -5.41 4.86
N LEU A 158 16.22 -4.53 5.01
CA LEU A 158 15.21 -4.58 6.07
C LEU A 158 13.85 -4.79 5.41
N ASP A 159 13.25 -5.96 5.57
CA ASP A 159 11.93 -6.24 5.00
C ASP A 159 11.07 -6.96 6.02
N HIS A 160 9.75 -6.81 5.91
CA HIS A 160 8.80 -7.46 6.81
C HIS A 160 8.01 -8.60 6.15
N ARG A 161 8.43 -8.99 4.94
CA ARG A 161 7.86 -10.09 4.15
C ARG A 161 8.72 -11.34 4.20
N PRO A 162 8.16 -12.52 3.84
CA PRO A 162 8.95 -13.71 3.57
C PRO A 162 9.99 -13.43 2.48
N LEU A 163 11.23 -13.86 2.70
CA LEU A 163 12.30 -13.74 1.70
C LEU A 163 12.08 -14.74 0.56
N GLU A 164 12.05 -14.24 -0.66
CA GLU A 164 12.00 -15.04 -1.89
C GLU A 164 13.40 -15.36 -2.42
N GLN A 165 14.40 -14.57 -2.03
CA GLN A 165 15.79 -14.73 -2.47
C GLN A 165 16.80 -14.62 -1.31
N GLN A 166 17.96 -15.24 -1.50
CA GLN A 166 19.06 -15.17 -0.55
C GLN A 166 20.08 -14.12 -0.98
N TYR A 167 20.50 -13.28 -0.05
CA TYR A 167 21.64 -12.39 -0.25
C TYR A 167 22.90 -13.00 0.36
N PRO A 168 23.97 -13.18 -0.43
CA PRO A 168 25.23 -13.64 0.11
C PRO A 168 25.92 -12.54 0.95
N PRO A 169 26.80 -12.91 1.90
CA PRO A 169 27.66 -11.95 2.58
C PRO A 169 28.45 -11.10 1.55
N PRO A 170 28.70 -9.80 1.83
CA PRO A 170 28.56 -9.13 3.12
C PRO A 170 27.20 -8.45 3.37
N CYS A 171 26.16 -8.73 2.58
CA CYS A 171 24.86 -8.09 2.76
C CYS A 171 24.20 -8.51 4.09
N ASN A 172 23.85 -7.53 4.92
CA ASN A 172 23.13 -7.76 6.17
C ASN A 172 21.62 -7.83 5.88
N VAL A 173 20.97 -8.94 6.19
CA VAL A 173 19.53 -9.12 5.95
C VAL A 173 18.79 -9.28 7.26
N THR A 174 17.81 -8.40 7.48
CA THR A 174 16.83 -8.49 8.55
C THR A 174 15.45 -8.63 7.90
N ALA A 175 14.93 -9.86 7.90
CA ALA A 175 13.58 -10.14 7.40
C ALA A 175 12.76 -10.83 8.48
N GLU A 176 11.73 -10.14 8.96
CA GLU A 176 10.87 -10.64 10.05
C GLU A 176 9.41 -10.31 9.77
N LEU A 177 8.51 -11.26 9.99
CA LEU A 177 7.08 -11.05 9.83
C LEU A 177 6.54 -10.12 10.93
N VAL A 178 6.49 -8.83 10.64
CA VAL A 178 5.91 -7.76 11.47
C VAL A 178 4.91 -6.95 10.67
N GLY A 179 4.08 -6.15 11.33
CA GLY A 179 3.04 -5.37 10.66
C GLY A 179 3.57 -4.24 9.77
N SER A 180 4.77 -3.74 10.04
CA SER A 180 5.41 -2.65 9.28
C SER A 180 6.94 -2.77 9.27
N CYS A 181 7.58 -2.47 8.13
CA CYS A 181 9.03 -2.33 8.05
C CYS A 181 9.54 -1.20 8.97
N ALA A 182 8.77 -0.14 9.18
CA ALA A 182 9.10 0.92 10.12
C ALA A 182 9.28 0.41 11.55
N THR A 183 8.70 -0.73 11.93
CA THR A 183 8.99 -1.41 13.21
C THR A 183 10.44 -1.90 13.27
N LEU A 184 10.95 -2.48 12.19
CA LEU A 184 12.35 -2.95 12.09
C LEU A 184 13.32 -1.78 12.07
N VAL A 185 12.99 -0.69 11.38
CA VAL A 185 13.78 0.55 11.39
C VAL A 185 13.79 1.16 12.79
N THR A 186 12.64 1.20 13.48
CA THR A 186 12.55 1.69 14.87
C THR A 186 13.44 0.88 15.80
N GLU A 187 13.38 -0.45 15.69
CA GLU A 187 14.27 -1.34 16.43
C GLU A 187 15.75 -1.03 16.17
N ARG A 188 16.13 -0.94 14.89
CA ARG A 188 17.50 -0.69 14.44
C ARG A 188 18.08 0.59 15.05
N ILE A 189 17.25 1.63 15.17
CA ILE A 189 17.64 2.91 15.78
C ILE A 189 17.78 2.78 17.30
N LEU A 190 16.77 2.19 17.96
CA LEU A 190 16.73 2.08 19.43
C LEU A 190 17.81 1.15 20.00
N GLN A 191 18.17 0.09 19.27
CA GLN A 191 19.28 -0.81 19.65
C GLN A 191 20.66 -0.20 19.37
N GLY A 192 20.75 0.74 18.43
CA GLY A 192 22.01 1.36 18.02
C GLY A 192 22.33 2.65 18.80
N LYS A 193 21.66 3.74 18.44
CA LYS A 193 21.89 5.07 19.01
C LYS A 193 20.55 5.80 19.21
N PRO A 194 19.80 5.45 20.28
CA PRO A 194 18.45 5.96 20.52
C PRO A 194 18.41 7.49 20.68
N GLU A 195 19.53 8.15 20.99
CA GLU A 195 19.64 9.60 21.15
C GLU A 195 19.48 10.36 19.82
N ILE A 196 19.57 9.67 18.68
CA ILE A 196 19.33 10.25 17.35
C ILE A 196 17.83 10.47 17.10
N LEU A 197 16.95 9.71 17.75
CA LEU A 197 15.51 9.92 17.61
C LEU A 197 15.14 11.29 18.16
N ASP A 198 14.63 12.13 17.27
CA ASP A 198 13.90 13.33 17.64
C ASP A 198 12.39 13.07 17.53
N TRP A 199 11.60 14.02 18.04
CA TRP A 199 10.14 13.90 18.01
C TRP A 199 9.60 13.77 16.57
N GLN A 200 10.23 14.42 15.58
CA GLN A 200 9.78 14.38 14.19
C GLN A 200 9.94 12.99 13.58
N THR A 201 11.09 12.35 13.79
CA THR A 201 11.39 10.99 13.34
C THR A 201 10.53 9.97 14.09
N ALA A 202 10.36 10.15 15.40
CA ALA A 202 9.48 9.32 16.20
C ALA A 202 8.02 9.40 15.73
N ALA A 203 7.53 10.60 15.38
CA ALA A 203 6.18 10.77 14.84
C ALA A 203 5.99 10.06 13.50
N LEU A 204 6.97 10.10 12.59
CA LEU A 204 6.94 9.36 11.33
C LEU A 204 6.82 7.86 11.57
N LEU A 205 7.74 7.29 12.36
CA LEU A 205 7.75 5.87 12.68
C LEU A 205 6.45 5.46 13.37
N HIS A 206 6.01 6.20 14.39
CA HIS A 206 4.79 5.95 15.14
C HIS A 206 3.54 5.94 14.27
N GLY A 207 3.31 6.99 13.48
CA GLY A 207 2.15 7.11 12.60
C GLY A 207 2.11 6.02 11.54
N THR A 208 3.27 5.65 10.99
CA THR A 208 3.41 4.60 9.97
C THR A 208 3.07 3.22 10.52
N ILE A 209 3.71 2.83 11.63
CA ILE A 209 3.43 1.52 12.24
C ILE A 209 1.95 1.44 12.64
N ILE A 210 1.37 2.52 13.14
CA ILE A 210 -0.07 2.56 13.49
C ILE A 210 -0.97 2.38 12.28
N LEU A 211 -0.63 2.97 11.14
CA LEU A 211 -1.41 2.82 9.91
C LEU A 211 -1.39 1.36 9.42
N ASP A 212 -0.20 0.76 9.30
CA ASP A 212 -0.06 -0.58 8.74
C ASP A 212 -0.55 -1.68 9.70
N CYS A 213 -0.39 -1.47 11.00
CA CYS A 213 -0.93 -2.33 12.05
C CYS A 213 -2.42 -2.05 12.35
N VAL A 214 -3.11 -1.26 11.54
CA VAL A 214 -4.56 -0.99 11.67
C VAL A 214 -4.94 -0.54 13.08
N ASN A 215 -4.30 0.52 13.56
CA ASN A 215 -4.46 1.05 14.92
C ASN A 215 -4.15 0.02 16.04
N MET A 216 -3.22 -0.90 15.78
CA MET A 216 -2.85 -1.98 16.70
C MET A 216 -4.01 -2.93 17.02
N ALA A 217 -4.96 -3.11 16.11
CA ALA A 217 -6.11 -3.99 16.27
C ALA A 217 -5.74 -5.45 15.96
N PRO A 218 -5.66 -6.37 16.95
CA PRO A 218 -5.29 -7.76 16.72
C PRO A 218 -6.25 -8.50 15.79
N GLU A 219 -7.54 -8.13 15.82
CA GLU A 219 -8.58 -8.69 14.95
C GLU A 219 -8.35 -8.42 13.46
N ALA A 220 -7.52 -7.43 13.11
CA ALA A 220 -7.15 -7.16 11.72
C ALA A 220 -6.03 -8.08 11.21
N GLY A 221 -5.41 -8.90 12.07
CA GLY A 221 -4.41 -9.90 11.69
C GLY A 221 -3.05 -9.35 11.25
N LYS A 222 -2.84 -8.02 11.30
CA LYS A 222 -1.58 -7.38 10.83
C LYS A 222 -0.58 -7.07 11.94
N VAL A 223 -1.06 -6.75 13.13
CA VAL A 223 -0.20 -6.32 14.25
C VAL A 223 0.49 -7.50 14.92
N THR A 224 1.77 -7.35 15.25
CA THR A 224 2.54 -8.32 16.03
C THR A 224 2.91 -7.77 17.41
N PRO A 225 3.35 -8.64 18.35
CA PRO A 225 3.88 -8.19 19.64
C PRO A 225 5.08 -7.23 19.50
N LYS A 226 5.87 -7.38 18.43
CA LYS A 226 7.04 -6.53 18.17
C LYS A 226 6.63 -5.11 17.76
N ASP A 227 5.59 -4.97 16.92
CA ASP A 227 5.00 -3.66 16.57
C ASP A 227 4.49 -2.95 17.82
N SER A 228 3.72 -3.67 18.65
CA SER A 228 3.16 -3.14 19.89
C SER A 228 4.25 -2.69 20.88
N LYS A 229 5.33 -3.47 20.99
CA LYS A 229 6.49 -3.16 21.82
C LYS A 229 7.15 -1.86 21.37
N TYR A 230 7.47 -1.72 20.08
CA TYR A 230 8.22 -0.55 19.60
C TYR A 230 7.38 0.73 19.57
N VAL A 231 6.07 0.63 19.27
CA VAL A 231 5.17 1.78 19.45
C VAL A 231 5.09 2.21 20.92
N ALA A 232 4.99 1.28 21.87
CA ALA A 232 5.00 1.63 23.28
C ALA A 232 6.33 2.29 23.73
N GLN A 233 7.46 1.89 23.14
CA GLN A 233 8.76 2.53 23.41
C GLN A 233 8.83 3.95 22.86
N LEU A 234 8.33 4.19 21.64
CA LEU A 234 8.24 5.53 21.06
C LEU A 234 7.35 6.43 21.92
N GLU A 235 6.18 5.94 22.36
CA GLU A 235 5.27 6.69 23.23
C GLU A 235 5.85 6.98 24.61
N ALA A 236 6.64 6.05 25.16
CA ALA A 236 7.32 6.26 26.44
C ALA A 236 8.42 7.33 26.35
N GLN A 237 9.17 7.36 25.24
CA GLN A 237 10.24 8.34 25.01
C GLN A 237 9.68 9.71 24.58
N PHE A 238 8.54 9.72 23.89
CA PHE A 238 7.87 10.93 23.38
C PHE A 238 6.37 10.93 23.77
N PRO A 239 6.04 11.28 25.03
CA PRO A 239 4.66 11.25 25.54
C PRO A 239 3.68 12.18 24.80
N ASP A 240 4.21 13.20 24.13
CA ASP A 240 3.42 14.16 23.33
C ASP A 240 3.17 13.67 21.90
N LEU A 241 3.50 12.40 21.58
CA LEU A 241 3.12 11.79 20.32
C LEU A 241 1.59 11.74 20.17
N PRO A 242 1.09 11.75 18.92
CA PRO A 242 -0.35 11.77 18.67
C PRO A 242 -1.04 10.54 19.23
N ASN A 243 -2.29 10.69 19.66
CA ASN A 243 -3.10 9.54 20.02
C ASN A 243 -3.26 8.58 18.82
N ARG A 244 -3.12 7.28 19.07
CA ARG A 244 -3.13 6.24 18.03
C ARG A 244 -4.35 6.31 17.11
N SER A 245 -5.55 6.36 17.69
CA SER A 245 -6.79 6.43 16.90
C SER A 245 -6.88 7.71 16.07
N LYS A 246 -6.47 8.86 16.62
CA LYS A 246 -6.50 10.13 15.89
C LYS A 246 -5.55 10.13 14.69
N ILE A 247 -4.32 9.65 14.86
CA ILE A 247 -3.35 9.60 13.75
C ILE A 247 -3.76 8.55 12.73
N PHE A 248 -4.27 7.39 13.16
CA PHE A 248 -4.81 6.36 12.29
C PHE A 248 -5.96 6.91 11.43
N GLU A 249 -6.97 7.53 12.03
CA GLU A 249 -8.12 8.10 11.32
C GLU A 249 -7.68 9.20 10.34
N SER A 250 -6.73 10.04 10.72
CA SER A 250 -6.24 11.13 9.88
C SER A 250 -5.47 10.61 8.67
N LEU A 251 -4.56 9.65 8.86
CA LEU A 251 -3.82 9.00 7.78
C LEU A 251 -4.75 8.19 6.88
N GLN A 252 -5.71 7.46 7.46
CA GLN A 252 -6.66 6.67 6.70
C GLN A 252 -7.55 7.56 5.83
N LYS A 253 -8.01 8.69 6.37
CA LYS A 253 -8.76 9.71 5.63
C LYS A 253 -7.90 10.29 4.49
N ALA A 254 -6.66 10.68 4.78
CA ALA A 254 -5.76 11.24 3.77
C ALA A 254 -5.43 10.25 2.64
N LYS A 255 -5.30 8.95 2.96
CA LYS A 255 -5.05 7.88 1.99
C LYS A 255 -6.12 7.81 0.90
N PHE A 256 -7.38 8.03 1.26
CA PHE A 256 -8.52 7.98 0.35
C PHE A 256 -9.04 9.35 -0.10
N ASP A 257 -8.50 10.43 0.42
CA ASP A 257 -8.85 11.78 -0.04
C ASP A 257 -8.30 12.00 -1.46
N VAL A 258 -9.21 12.33 -2.36
CA VAL A 258 -8.91 12.67 -3.76
C VAL A 258 -9.28 14.11 -4.09
N SER A 259 -9.76 14.90 -3.12
CA SER A 259 -10.29 16.25 -3.38
C SER A 259 -9.29 17.21 -4.03
N GLY A 260 -7.99 17.02 -3.79
CA GLY A 260 -6.90 17.79 -4.40
C GLY A 260 -6.36 17.24 -5.72
N LEU A 261 -6.88 16.12 -6.23
CA LEU A 261 -6.34 15.45 -7.42
C LEU A 261 -7.05 15.89 -8.72
N THR A 262 -6.27 15.95 -9.80
CA THR A 262 -6.83 16.02 -11.16
C THR A 262 -7.47 14.69 -11.55
N THR A 263 -8.27 14.66 -12.62
CA THR A 263 -8.92 13.41 -13.07
C THR A 263 -7.88 12.37 -13.47
N GLU A 264 -6.82 12.77 -14.17
CA GLU A 264 -5.70 11.90 -14.52
C GLU A 264 -5.04 11.29 -13.28
N GLN A 265 -4.79 12.10 -12.25
CA GLN A 265 -4.20 11.64 -10.99
C GLN A 265 -5.12 10.66 -10.25
N MET A 266 -6.43 10.93 -10.20
CA MET A 266 -7.40 10.00 -9.60
C MET A 266 -7.39 8.64 -10.29
N LEU A 267 -7.34 8.63 -11.62
CA LEU A 267 -7.32 7.39 -12.40
C LEU A 267 -6.05 6.59 -12.19
N ARG A 268 -4.89 7.27 -12.06
CA ARG A 268 -3.60 6.61 -11.81
C ARG A 268 -3.44 6.06 -10.40
N LYS A 269 -4.05 6.69 -9.41
CA LYS A 269 -3.88 6.37 -7.98
C LYS A 269 -4.05 4.88 -7.67
N ASP A 270 -5.07 4.24 -8.24
CA ASP A 270 -5.26 2.79 -8.12
C ASP A 270 -5.61 2.18 -9.48
N LEU A 271 -4.63 2.20 -10.39
CA LEU A 271 -4.74 1.70 -11.77
C LEU A 271 -4.20 0.27 -11.91
N LYS A 272 -4.88 -0.54 -12.73
CA LYS A 272 -4.35 -1.76 -13.33
C LYS A 272 -4.60 -1.74 -14.84
N THR A 273 -3.75 -2.46 -15.56
CA THR A 273 -3.85 -2.59 -17.01
C THR A 273 -4.02 -4.07 -17.38
N ILE A 274 -4.75 -4.31 -18.45
CA ILE A 274 -4.95 -5.62 -19.08
C ILE A 274 -4.62 -5.46 -20.56
N SER A 275 -3.91 -6.46 -21.10
CA SER A 275 -3.61 -6.56 -22.52
C SER A 275 -4.14 -7.89 -23.05
N GLY A 276 -4.91 -7.88 -24.14
CA GLY A 276 -5.45 -9.10 -24.78
C GLY A 276 -5.88 -8.81 -26.22
N ASP A 277 -5.59 -9.73 -27.14
CA ASP A 277 -5.95 -9.61 -28.58
C ASP A 277 -5.59 -8.26 -29.23
N GLY A 278 -4.44 -7.69 -28.84
CA GLY A 278 -3.98 -6.38 -29.33
C GLY A 278 -4.70 -5.17 -28.74
N THR A 279 -5.59 -5.37 -27.76
CA THR A 279 -6.34 -4.34 -27.03
C THR A 279 -5.69 -4.09 -25.67
N MET A 280 -5.57 -2.81 -25.30
CA MET A 280 -5.08 -2.33 -24.00
C MET A 280 -6.22 -1.70 -23.20
N LEU A 281 -6.58 -2.30 -22.08
CA LEU A 281 -7.64 -1.80 -21.19
C LEU A 281 -7.06 -1.37 -19.84
N ALA A 282 -7.45 -0.18 -19.40
CA ALA A 282 -7.19 0.33 -18.06
C ALA A 282 -8.39 0.07 -17.14
N ILE A 283 -8.13 -0.26 -15.87
CA ILE A 283 -9.15 -0.27 -14.82
C ILE A 283 -8.65 0.43 -13.55
N SER A 284 -9.39 1.44 -13.12
CA SER A 284 -9.04 2.31 -11.99
C SER A 284 -10.06 2.21 -10.88
N ALA A 285 -9.63 2.18 -9.61
CA ALA A 285 -10.52 2.48 -8.48
C ALA A 285 -10.46 3.98 -8.16
N VAL A 286 -11.61 4.62 -8.05
CA VAL A 286 -11.78 6.07 -7.83
C VAL A 286 -12.53 6.28 -6.52
N TYR A 287 -11.89 6.90 -5.53
CA TYR A 287 -12.45 7.13 -4.19
C TYR A 287 -13.36 8.37 -4.15
N MET A 288 -14.44 8.33 -4.94
CA MET A 288 -15.39 9.43 -5.11
C MET A 288 -16.77 8.84 -5.38
N ASP A 289 -17.82 9.65 -5.17
CA ASP A 289 -19.17 9.29 -5.61
C ASP A 289 -19.31 9.31 -7.14
N LEU A 290 -20.18 8.45 -7.69
CA LEU A 290 -20.43 8.36 -9.14
C LEU A 290 -20.90 9.69 -9.72
N GLU A 291 -21.89 10.33 -9.10
CA GLU A 291 -22.49 11.56 -9.62
C GLU A 291 -21.47 12.70 -9.56
N VAL A 292 -20.70 12.77 -8.47
CA VAL A 292 -19.61 13.76 -8.34
C VAL A 292 -18.54 13.54 -9.40
N PHE A 293 -18.19 12.27 -9.70
CA PHE A 293 -17.22 11.96 -10.75
C PHE A 293 -17.74 12.32 -12.14
N LEU A 294 -18.99 11.98 -12.47
CA LEU A 294 -19.64 12.30 -13.75
C LEU A 294 -19.81 13.81 -13.98
N GLN A 295 -19.93 14.60 -12.91
CA GLN A 295 -20.07 16.06 -12.96
C GLN A 295 -18.72 16.81 -13.08
N ARG A 296 -17.59 16.10 -13.10
CA ARG A 296 -16.27 16.75 -13.28
C ARG A 296 -16.20 17.47 -14.62
N SER A 297 -15.58 18.66 -14.60
CA SER A 297 -15.45 19.50 -15.79
C SER A 297 -14.66 18.80 -16.88
N ASN A 298 -15.18 18.82 -18.12
CA ASN A 298 -14.56 18.21 -19.30
C ASN A 298 -14.23 16.72 -19.16
N LEU A 299 -14.94 15.98 -18.29
CA LEU A 299 -14.62 14.59 -17.98
C LEU A 299 -14.34 13.73 -19.22
N THR A 300 -15.24 13.68 -20.21
CA THR A 300 -15.04 12.84 -21.41
C THR A 300 -13.74 13.18 -22.15
N ALA A 301 -13.41 14.46 -22.29
CA ALA A 301 -12.18 14.88 -22.96
C ALA A 301 -10.93 14.52 -22.13
N GLU A 302 -11.02 14.58 -20.80
CA GLU A 302 -9.94 14.15 -19.91
C GLU A 302 -9.74 12.64 -19.93
N LEU A 303 -10.82 11.85 -19.99
CA LEU A 303 -10.74 10.39 -20.15
C LEU A 303 -10.14 10.00 -21.50
N ASP A 304 -10.54 10.69 -22.58
CA ASP A 304 -9.97 10.48 -23.92
C ASP A 304 -8.48 10.82 -23.95
N ALA A 305 -8.10 11.99 -23.43
CA ALA A 305 -6.70 12.41 -23.33
C ALA A 305 -5.86 11.45 -22.48
N PHE A 306 -6.42 10.95 -21.37
CA PHE A 306 -5.79 9.94 -20.54
C PHE A 306 -5.53 8.63 -21.30
N CYS A 307 -6.56 8.11 -21.99
CA CYS A 307 -6.45 6.92 -22.82
C CYS A 307 -5.39 7.10 -23.92
N GLN A 308 -5.39 8.24 -24.63
CA GLN A 308 -4.41 8.53 -25.68
C GLN A 308 -2.99 8.65 -25.15
N ALA A 309 -2.79 9.34 -24.02
CA ALA A 309 -1.46 9.56 -23.42
C ALA A 309 -0.79 8.26 -22.96
N HIS A 310 -1.58 7.26 -22.55
CA HIS A 310 -1.09 5.99 -22.04
C HIS A 310 -1.29 4.80 -22.99
N GLY A 311 -1.88 5.02 -24.18
CA GLY A 311 -2.13 3.97 -25.17
C GLY A 311 -3.18 2.95 -24.74
N TYR A 312 -4.25 3.39 -24.07
CA TYR A 312 -5.39 2.54 -23.72
C TYR A 312 -6.54 2.71 -24.73
N ASP A 313 -7.12 1.59 -25.17
CA ASP A 313 -8.29 1.55 -26.05
C ASP A 313 -9.60 1.72 -25.28
N ALA A 314 -9.60 1.35 -24.00
CA ALA A 314 -10.74 1.47 -23.10
C ALA A 314 -10.30 1.70 -21.65
N LEU A 315 -11.18 2.33 -20.88
CA LEU A 315 -11.02 2.58 -19.45
C LEU A 315 -12.28 2.14 -18.69
N VAL A 316 -12.09 1.36 -17.63
CA VAL A 316 -13.11 1.05 -16.64
C VAL A 316 -12.77 1.78 -15.35
N ALA A 317 -13.58 2.76 -14.95
CA ALA A 317 -13.44 3.43 -13.66
C ALA A 317 -14.46 2.87 -12.66
N MET A 318 -13.97 2.35 -11.54
CA MET A 318 -14.77 1.84 -10.43
C MET A 318 -14.83 2.88 -9.32
N THR A 319 -15.97 3.54 -9.13
CA THR A 319 -16.09 4.49 -8.02
C THR A 319 -16.39 3.75 -6.72
N ILE A 320 -15.83 4.20 -5.60
CA ILE A 320 -16.13 3.69 -4.27
C ILE A 320 -16.38 4.82 -3.28
N THR A 321 -17.47 4.70 -2.53
CA THR A 321 -17.76 5.48 -1.33
C THR A 321 -18.15 4.53 -0.19
N PHE A 322 -18.31 5.07 1.02
CA PHE A 322 -18.76 4.32 2.18
C PHE A 322 -20.05 4.95 2.71
N ASN A 323 -21.05 4.13 3.01
CA ASN A 323 -22.30 4.59 3.61
C ASN A 323 -22.10 4.93 5.11
N PRO A 324 -23.11 5.48 5.81
CA PRO A 324 -23.01 5.78 7.25
C PRO A 324 -22.72 4.58 8.16
N HIS A 325 -22.92 3.35 7.69
CA HIS A 325 -22.58 2.10 8.38
C HIS A 325 -21.20 1.56 7.98
N ASN A 326 -20.45 2.35 7.22
CA ASN A 326 -19.15 2.01 6.66
C ASN A 326 -19.13 0.75 5.77
N GLU A 327 -20.24 0.52 5.08
CA GLU A 327 -20.33 -0.48 4.03
C GLU A 327 -19.97 0.17 2.69
N PRO A 328 -19.20 -0.52 1.83
CA PRO A 328 -18.81 0.04 0.54
C PRO A 328 -20.02 0.19 -0.37
N VAL A 329 -20.04 1.27 -1.14
CA VAL A 329 -20.96 1.49 -2.27
C VAL A 329 -20.11 1.63 -3.51
N ARG A 330 -20.40 0.83 -4.55
CA ARG A 330 -19.61 0.78 -5.77
C ARG A 330 -20.43 1.09 -7.01
N HIS A 331 -19.77 1.71 -7.98
CA HIS A 331 -20.32 1.94 -9.31
C HIS A 331 -19.24 1.66 -10.36
N LEU A 332 -19.68 1.42 -11.59
CA LEU A 332 -18.81 1.21 -12.74
C LEU A 332 -19.06 2.27 -13.79
N ILE A 333 -17.99 2.74 -14.41
CA ILE A 333 -18.03 3.56 -15.62
C ILE A 333 -17.14 2.87 -16.66
N VAL A 334 -17.65 2.68 -17.86
CA VAL A 334 -16.91 2.20 -19.03
C VAL A 334 -16.79 3.36 -20.01
N PHE A 335 -15.58 3.82 -20.23
CA PHE A 335 -15.22 4.76 -21.29
C PHE A 335 -14.52 4.01 -22.41
N CYS A 336 -15.09 4.05 -23.61
CA CYS A 336 -14.46 3.48 -24.80
C CYS A 336 -14.98 4.20 -26.06
N PRO A 337 -14.11 4.81 -26.87
CA PRO A 337 -14.50 5.44 -28.14
C PRO A 337 -14.99 4.43 -29.19
N ASN A 338 -14.50 3.19 -29.15
CA ASN A 338 -14.92 2.13 -30.07
C ASN A 338 -16.19 1.43 -29.53
N MET A 339 -17.29 1.53 -30.28
CA MET A 339 -18.60 1.00 -29.85
C MET A 339 -18.67 -0.52 -29.77
N ASP A 340 -17.94 -1.24 -30.62
CA ASP A 340 -17.92 -2.70 -30.61
C ASP A 340 -17.16 -3.23 -29.39
N LEU A 341 -16.01 -2.60 -29.09
CA LEU A 341 -15.24 -2.89 -27.90
C LEU A 341 -16.01 -2.50 -26.62
N GLN A 342 -16.64 -1.33 -26.60
CA GLN A 342 -17.50 -0.91 -25.50
C GLN A 342 -18.60 -1.95 -25.23
N SER A 343 -19.27 -2.42 -26.29
CA SER A 343 -20.35 -3.41 -26.19
C SER A 343 -19.84 -4.76 -25.68
N THR A 344 -18.63 -5.17 -26.09
CA THR A 344 -17.98 -6.39 -25.60
C THR A 344 -17.68 -6.30 -24.10
N ILE A 345 -17.09 -5.18 -23.66
CA ILE A 345 -16.76 -4.94 -22.24
C ILE A 345 -18.04 -4.88 -21.40
N CYS A 346 -19.02 -4.08 -21.81
CA CYS A 346 -20.29 -3.94 -21.11
C CYS A 346 -21.04 -5.27 -21.02
N GLY A 347 -21.12 -6.03 -22.12
CA GLY A 347 -21.76 -7.35 -22.14
C GLY A 347 -21.11 -8.33 -21.18
N ALA A 348 -19.78 -8.38 -21.12
CA ALA A 348 -19.07 -9.25 -20.18
C ALA A 348 -19.34 -8.87 -18.71
N LEU A 349 -19.38 -7.56 -18.41
CA LEU A 349 -19.68 -7.06 -17.06
C LEU A 349 -21.13 -7.34 -16.64
N GLU A 350 -22.08 -7.13 -17.56
CA GLU A 350 -23.52 -7.35 -17.35
C GLU A 350 -23.88 -8.83 -17.20
N CYS A 351 -23.20 -9.71 -17.96
CA CYS A 351 -23.43 -11.16 -17.95
C CYS A 351 -22.54 -11.91 -16.94
N SER A 352 -21.73 -11.22 -16.13
CA SER A 352 -20.89 -11.90 -15.15
C SER A 352 -21.72 -12.66 -14.11
N HIS A 353 -21.38 -13.92 -13.89
CA HIS A 353 -21.99 -14.78 -12.86
C HIS A 353 -21.00 -15.19 -11.76
N CYS A 354 -19.70 -14.92 -11.91
CA CYS A 354 -18.68 -15.30 -10.94
C CYS A 354 -17.60 -14.20 -10.78
N PRO A 355 -17.81 -13.21 -9.88
CA PRO A 355 -19.03 -12.99 -9.10
C PRO A 355 -20.13 -12.29 -9.93
N PRO A 356 -21.40 -12.45 -9.55
CA PRO A 356 -22.47 -11.63 -10.12
C PRO A 356 -22.28 -10.17 -9.69
N LEU A 357 -22.18 -9.25 -10.64
CA LEU A 357 -21.97 -7.82 -10.34
C LEU A 357 -23.29 -7.09 -10.02
N ASN A 358 -24.43 -7.63 -10.47
CA ASN A 358 -25.77 -7.07 -10.29
C ASN A 358 -25.85 -5.61 -10.77
N LEU A 359 -25.45 -5.37 -12.01
CA LEU A 359 -25.38 -4.04 -12.58
C LEU A 359 -26.77 -3.50 -12.96
N THR A 360 -27.02 -2.25 -12.61
CA THR A 360 -28.19 -1.50 -13.08
C THR A 360 -27.71 -0.23 -13.78
N PRO A 361 -28.19 0.08 -15.01
CA PRO A 361 -27.72 1.25 -15.75
C PRO A 361 -27.97 2.57 -15.00
N ALA A 362 -26.96 3.44 -15.05
CA ALA A 362 -27.03 4.83 -14.58
C ALA A 362 -26.98 5.80 -15.78
N PRO A 363 -27.60 6.99 -15.69
CA PRO A 363 -27.61 7.95 -16.78
C PRO A 363 -26.20 8.50 -17.05
N THR A 364 -25.83 8.63 -18.32
CA THR A 364 -24.56 9.26 -18.73
C THR A 364 -24.81 10.39 -19.75
N PRO A 365 -23.97 11.44 -19.74
CA PRO A 365 -24.12 12.57 -20.66
C PRO A 365 -23.55 12.29 -22.06
N ASN A 366 -22.87 11.16 -22.28
CA ASN A 366 -22.09 10.90 -23.49
C ASN A 366 -22.25 9.45 -23.96
N PRO A 367 -22.42 9.17 -25.27
CA PRO A 367 -22.53 7.80 -25.80
C PRO A 367 -21.29 6.93 -25.59
N ASN A 368 -20.09 7.52 -25.51
CA ASN A 368 -18.85 6.80 -25.25
C ASN A 368 -18.69 6.41 -23.77
N LEU A 369 -19.65 6.81 -22.92
CA LEU A 369 -19.71 6.48 -21.50
C LEU A 369 -20.92 5.60 -21.18
N ARG A 370 -20.66 4.46 -20.53
CA ARG A 370 -21.68 3.66 -19.85
C ARG A 370 -21.43 3.69 -18.36
N ALA A 371 -22.46 3.90 -17.55
CA ALA A 371 -22.36 3.89 -16.11
C ALA A 371 -23.35 2.90 -15.50
N TYR A 372 -22.99 2.32 -14.36
CA TYR A 372 -23.79 1.32 -13.66
C TYR A 372 -23.71 1.50 -12.15
N HIS A 373 -24.85 1.37 -11.46
CA HIS A 373 -24.84 1.03 -10.04
C HIS A 373 -24.53 -0.46 -9.89
N GLN A 374 -23.54 -0.78 -9.06
CA GLN A 374 -23.08 -2.14 -8.84
C GLN A 374 -23.73 -2.69 -7.57
N GLY A 375 -24.76 -3.53 -7.73
CA GLY A 375 -25.51 -4.09 -6.61
C GLY A 375 -24.67 -5.01 -5.72
N ASN A 376 -23.69 -5.72 -6.28
CA ASN A 376 -22.71 -6.47 -5.50
C ASN A 376 -21.51 -5.59 -5.11
N ALA A 377 -21.64 -4.82 -4.04
CA ALA A 377 -20.59 -3.91 -3.58
C ALA A 377 -19.31 -4.61 -3.05
N LEU A 378 -19.35 -5.92 -2.80
CA LEU A 378 -18.18 -6.70 -2.39
C LEU A 378 -17.27 -7.07 -3.58
N ALA A 379 -17.79 -7.01 -4.82
CA ALA A 379 -16.98 -7.24 -6.00
C ALA A 379 -16.07 -6.02 -6.28
N SER A 380 -14.89 -5.99 -5.67
CA SER A 380 -13.89 -4.95 -5.90
C SER A 380 -13.24 -5.06 -7.28
N ARG A 381 -12.34 -4.12 -7.62
CA ARG A 381 -11.53 -4.18 -8.85
C ARG A 381 -10.87 -5.54 -9.05
N LYS A 382 -10.40 -6.19 -7.98
CA LYS A 382 -9.78 -7.53 -8.05
C LYS A 382 -10.74 -8.61 -8.55
N LYS A 383 -12.04 -8.46 -8.31
CA LYS A 383 -13.09 -9.38 -8.79
C LYS A 383 -13.60 -8.99 -10.19
N VAL A 384 -13.51 -7.72 -10.56
CA VAL A 384 -13.86 -7.23 -11.90
C VAL A 384 -12.77 -7.52 -12.93
N LEU A 385 -11.50 -7.45 -12.53
CA LEU A 385 -10.34 -7.62 -13.39
C LEU A 385 -10.33 -8.97 -14.16
N PRO A 386 -10.66 -10.13 -13.56
CA PRO A 386 -10.72 -11.40 -14.29
C PRO A 386 -11.82 -11.44 -15.35
N ILE A 387 -12.99 -10.83 -15.08
CA ILE A 387 -14.10 -10.74 -16.04
C ILE A 387 -13.64 -9.99 -17.30
N LEU A 388 -12.94 -8.87 -17.11
CA LEU A 388 -12.41 -8.06 -18.21
C LEU A 388 -11.28 -8.78 -18.96
N ARG A 389 -10.44 -9.57 -18.27
CA ARG A 389 -9.41 -10.37 -18.92
C ARG A 389 -10.01 -11.43 -19.83
N GLU A 390 -11.01 -12.15 -19.35
CA GLU A 390 -11.72 -13.15 -20.14
C GLU A 390 -12.38 -12.52 -21.38
N ALA A 391 -13.03 -11.36 -21.21
CA ALA A 391 -13.67 -10.63 -22.31
C ALA A 391 -12.70 -10.21 -23.44
N LEU A 392 -11.42 -10.00 -23.10
CA LEU A 392 -10.39 -9.59 -24.05
C LEU A 392 -9.51 -10.75 -24.55
N GLY A 393 -9.87 -12.01 -24.24
CA GLY A 393 -9.03 -13.17 -24.57
C GLY A 393 -7.66 -13.18 -23.87
N ALA A 394 -7.49 -12.37 -22.82
CA ALA A 394 -6.25 -12.20 -22.08
C ALA A 394 -6.05 -13.35 -21.08
N TYR A 395 -5.68 -14.53 -21.56
CA TYR A 395 -5.29 -15.64 -20.68
C TYR A 395 -3.87 -15.41 -20.13
N PRO A 396 -3.58 -15.78 -18.86
CA PRO A 396 -2.21 -15.87 -18.39
C PRO A 396 -1.45 -16.81 -19.32
N SER A 397 -0.36 -16.35 -19.93
CA SER A 397 0.49 -17.21 -20.75
C SER A 397 1.01 -18.33 -19.87
N ALA A 398 0.42 -19.52 -19.99
CA ALA A 398 1.02 -20.74 -19.46
C ALA A 398 2.42 -20.87 -20.08
N MET A 399 3.40 -21.18 -19.22
CA MET A 399 4.77 -21.45 -19.63
C MET A 399 4.80 -22.34 -20.88
N LYS A 400 5.31 -21.81 -21.99
CA LYS A 400 5.60 -22.60 -23.18
C LYS A 400 6.74 -23.57 -22.83
N THR A 401 6.40 -24.83 -22.57
CA THR A 401 7.35 -25.93 -22.76
C THR A 401 7.50 -26.21 -24.26
N PRO A 402 8.73 -26.41 -24.76
CA PRO A 402 8.96 -26.58 -26.19
C PRO A 402 8.63 -28.00 -26.67
N SER A 403 7.85 -28.05 -27.75
CA SER A 403 7.90 -28.97 -28.89
C SER A 403 8.03 -30.49 -28.70
N GLY A 404 7.06 -31.22 -29.24
CA GLY A 404 7.20 -32.60 -29.74
C GLY A 404 6.15 -32.88 -30.83
N THR A 405 6.61 -33.27 -32.02
CA THR A 405 5.91 -33.37 -33.32
C THR A 405 4.82 -34.46 -33.48
N PRO A 406 3.97 -34.39 -34.52
CA PRO A 406 2.75 -35.20 -34.68
C PRO A 406 2.95 -36.48 -35.55
N GLY A 407 2.08 -37.48 -35.34
CA GLY A 407 1.92 -38.68 -36.19
C GLY A 407 0.78 -39.59 -35.70
N PRO A 408 0.17 -40.44 -36.56
CA PRO A 408 -1.29 -40.43 -36.82
C PRO A 408 -2.06 -41.72 -36.48
N GLU A 409 -3.39 -41.70 -36.74
CA GLU A 409 -4.38 -42.83 -36.78
C GLU A 409 -5.01 -43.23 -35.43
N SER A 410 -6.30 -43.55 -35.24
CA SER A 410 -7.52 -43.69 -36.06
C SER A 410 -8.76 -43.75 -35.12
N CYS A 411 -9.98 -43.56 -35.67
CA CYS A 411 -11.31 -43.79 -35.07
C CYS A 411 -11.43 -45.05 -34.18
N SER A 412 -12.27 -45.14 -33.14
CA SER A 412 -13.73 -45.40 -33.23
C SER A 412 -14.42 -45.45 -31.85
N GLN A 413 -15.75 -45.27 -31.88
CA GLN A 413 -16.86 -45.45 -30.91
C GLN A 413 -16.75 -46.30 -29.60
N GLU A 414 -17.40 -45.74 -28.57
CA GLU A 414 -18.46 -46.26 -27.64
C GLU A 414 -18.25 -47.40 -26.60
N GLN A 415 -18.57 -47.02 -25.34
CA GLN A 415 -19.43 -47.68 -24.31
C GLN A 415 -18.89 -48.68 -23.25
N MET A 416 -19.34 -48.40 -22.00
CA MET A 416 -19.50 -49.24 -20.77
C MET A 416 -18.20 -49.72 -20.07
N ASP A 417 -18.04 -49.75 -18.74
CA ASP A 417 -18.94 -49.64 -17.58
C ASP A 417 -18.13 -49.33 -16.30
N ASP A 418 -18.88 -49.03 -15.24
CA ASP A 418 -18.56 -48.86 -13.81
C ASP A 418 -17.47 -49.75 -13.16
N GLU A 419 -17.07 -49.29 -11.96
CA GLU A 419 -16.38 -49.99 -10.86
C GLU A 419 -14.85 -49.81 -10.72
N LEU A 420 -14.45 -48.76 -10.01
CA LEU A 420 -13.39 -48.88 -9.00
C LEU A 420 -13.63 -47.92 -7.82
N ASP A 421 -14.76 -48.09 -7.15
CA ASP A 421 -14.92 -47.70 -5.76
C ASP A 421 -14.95 -48.97 -4.91
N LYS A 422 -14.15 -48.96 -3.83
CA LYS A 422 -14.25 -49.87 -2.67
C LYS A 422 -13.47 -51.19 -2.73
N ALA A 423 -12.19 -51.11 -2.37
CA ALA A 423 -11.52 -52.12 -1.56
C ALA A 423 -10.43 -51.45 -0.71
N ILE A 424 -10.18 -51.73 0.57
CA ILE A 424 -10.82 -52.51 1.62
C ILE A 424 -10.14 -52.05 2.92
N ASN A 425 -10.91 -52.02 4.01
CA ASN A 425 -10.55 -51.94 5.44
C ASN A 425 -9.11 -52.27 5.83
N THR A 426 -8.55 -51.63 6.88
CA THR A 426 -8.58 -52.16 8.27
C THR A 426 -7.79 -51.34 9.31
N LEU A 427 -8.41 -51.27 10.50
CA LEU A 427 -7.83 -51.37 11.87
C LEU A 427 -7.11 -50.17 12.53
N ILE A 428 -7.77 -49.66 13.56
CA ILE A 428 -7.23 -48.92 14.72
C ILE A 428 -6.56 -49.91 15.68
N PRO A 429 -5.45 -49.53 16.35
CA PRO A 429 -5.43 -49.51 17.81
C PRO A 429 -4.91 -48.18 18.39
N GLU A 430 -5.42 -47.86 19.58
CA GLU A 430 -5.17 -46.67 20.40
C GLU A 430 -3.74 -46.56 20.96
N MET A 431 -3.44 -45.34 21.46
CA MET A 431 -2.44 -44.92 22.44
C MET A 431 -1.10 -44.36 21.92
N SER A 432 -0.94 -43.03 21.95
CA SER A 432 -0.03 -42.31 22.87
C SER A 432 0.08 -40.83 22.50
N ARG A 433 0.34 -40.00 23.52
CA ARG A 433 0.54 -38.54 23.46
C ARG A 433 1.89 -38.23 22.81
N ASP A 434 1.96 -37.20 21.98
CA ASP A 434 2.68 -35.95 22.28
C ASP A 434 2.62 -34.98 21.08
N GLU A 435 2.52 -33.71 21.45
CA GLU A 435 2.69 -32.44 20.73
C GLU A 435 3.12 -32.47 19.25
N GLU A 436 2.26 -31.98 18.35
CA GLU A 436 2.69 -31.42 17.05
C GLU A 436 1.90 -30.12 16.74
N GLU A 437 2.67 -29.06 16.46
CA GLU A 437 2.23 -27.75 16.00
C GLU A 437 1.36 -27.86 14.72
N PRO A 438 0.31 -27.05 14.56
CA PRO A 438 -0.36 -26.97 13.27
C PRO A 438 0.56 -26.25 12.27
N VAL A 439 1.10 -27.03 11.33
CA VAL A 439 1.73 -26.58 10.08
C VAL A 439 0.77 -25.61 9.39
N LEU A 440 1.11 -24.31 9.41
CA LEU A 440 0.39 -23.27 8.70
C LEU A 440 0.71 -23.35 7.19
N PRO A 441 -0.29 -23.20 6.30
CA PRO A 441 -0.06 -23.17 4.86
C PRO A 441 0.69 -21.88 4.45
N PRO A 442 1.50 -21.93 3.38
CA PRO A 442 2.24 -20.76 2.90
C PRO A 442 1.26 -19.70 2.39
N THR A 443 1.38 -18.48 2.93
CA THR A 443 0.70 -17.28 2.40
C THR A 443 1.60 -16.62 1.35
N PRO A 444 1.08 -16.29 0.16
CA PRO A 444 1.91 -15.83 -0.96
C PRO A 444 2.20 -14.31 -0.95
N MET A 445 3.47 -14.00 -1.22
CA MET A 445 4.02 -12.95 -2.10
C MET A 445 3.16 -11.72 -2.41
N ASN A 446 3.58 -10.57 -1.89
CA ASN A 446 3.10 -9.26 -2.34
C ASN A 446 4.27 -8.39 -2.83
N SER A 447 4.63 -8.58 -4.10
CA SER A 447 4.37 -7.51 -5.06
C SER A 447 2.87 -7.62 -5.37
N LEU A 448 2.08 -6.58 -5.10
CA LEU A 448 0.59 -6.58 -5.01
C LEU A 448 0.06 -6.98 -3.63
N VAL A 449 -0.24 -6.01 -2.74
CA VAL A 449 -0.84 -6.32 -1.42
C VAL A 449 -2.21 -6.98 -1.56
N ASP A 450 -2.37 -8.21 -1.03
CA ASP A 450 -3.48 -9.09 -1.34
C ASP A 450 -4.74 -8.95 -0.47
N GLU A 451 -4.71 -8.18 0.61
CA GLU A 451 -5.92 -7.78 1.33
C GLU A 451 -5.84 -6.32 1.77
N CYS A 452 -6.70 -5.48 1.19
CA CYS A 452 -7.05 -4.23 1.84
C CYS A 452 -8.01 -4.61 2.99
N PRO A 453 -7.76 -4.19 4.25
CA PRO A 453 -8.69 -4.44 5.38
C PRO A 453 -10.11 -3.88 5.20
N LEU A 454 -10.38 -3.26 4.04
CA LEU A 454 -11.64 -2.62 3.65
C LEU A 454 -12.36 -3.38 2.53
N ASP A 455 -11.81 -4.49 2.01
CA ASP A 455 -12.51 -5.32 1.02
C ASP A 455 -13.81 -5.92 1.58
N GLN A 456 -13.97 -5.92 2.91
CA GLN A 456 -15.22 -6.29 3.61
C GLN A 456 -15.90 -5.12 4.38
N GLY A 457 -15.48 -3.86 4.17
CA GLY A 457 -15.89 -2.71 4.98
C GLY A 457 -15.04 -2.54 6.25
N LEU A 458 -15.26 -1.46 7.02
CA LEU A 458 -14.63 -1.31 8.35
C LEU A 458 -15.22 -2.36 9.31
N PRO A 459 -14.45 -2.85 10.30
CA PRO A 459 -14.99 -3.71 11.34
C PRO A 459 -16.22 -3.06 11.99
N LYS A 460 -17.33 -3.81 12.03
CA LYS A 460 -18.62 -3.37 12.61
C LYS A 460 -18.49 -3.19 14.12
N LEU A 461 -18.04 -2.03 14.57
CA LEU A 461 -18.08 -1.63 15.97
C LEU A 461 -19.33 -0.75 16.18
N SER A 462 -20.49 -1.36 16.46
CA SER A 462 -21.63 -0.59 16.94
C SER A 462 -21.37 -0.13 18.39
N ALA A 463 -21.82 1.07 18.75
CA ALA A 463 -21.73 1.57 20.12
C ALA A 463 -22.39 0.62 21.14
N GLU A 464 -23.43 -0.11 20.69
CA GLU A 464 -24.10 -1.15 21.47
C GLU A 464 -23.19 -2.39 21.69
N ALA A 465 -22.44 -2.83 20.68
CA ALA A 465 -21.50 -3.95 20.80
C ALA A 465 -20.31 -3.64 21.72
N ILE A 466 -19.88 -2.38 21.77
CA ILE A 466 -18.87 -1.89 22.72
C ILE A 466 -19.44 -1.87 24.14
N PHE A 467 -20.67 -1.36 24.32
CA PHE A 467 -21.31 -1.27 25.63
C PHE A 467 -21.61 -2.64 26.23
N GLU A 468 -22.03 -3.60 25.40
CA GLU A 468 -22.34 -4.96 25.80
C GLU A 468 -21.07 -5.74 26.18
N LYS A 469 -19.97 -5.61 25.41
CA LYS A 469 -18.67 -6.20 25.76
C LYS A 469 -18.04 -5.58 27.02
N CYS A 470 -18.12 -4.25 27.20
CA CYS A 470 -17.65 -3.59 28.43
C CYS A 470 -18.47 -4.01 29.66
N SER A 471 -19.77 -4.23 29.50
CA SER A 471 -20.64 -4.73 30.58
C SER A 471 -20.31 -6.18 30.95
N GLN A 472 -20.04 -7.04 29.97
CA GLN A 472 -19.62 -8.43 30.19
C GLN A 472 -18.24 -8.54 30.88
N ILE A 473 -17.28 -7.67 30.52
CA ILE A 473 -15.97 -7.59 31.18
C ILE A 473 -16.09 -7.11 32.63
N THR A 474 -17.03 -6.19 32.90
CA THR A 474 -17.27 -5.67 34.26
C THR A 474 -17.92 -6.74 35.15
N MET A 475 -18.85 -7.54 34.61
CA MET A 475 -19.44 -8.67 35.32
C MET A 475 -18.43 -9.80 35.59
N ALA A 476 -17.57 -10.12 34.62
CA ALA A 476 -16.51 -11.14 34.78
C ALA A 476 -15.41 -10.74 35.79
N ARG A 477 -15.19 -9.44 36.03
CA ARG A 477 -14.26 -8.94 37.06
C ARG A 477 -14.86 -8.90 38.46
N SER A 478 -16.18 -8.92 38.59
CA SER A 478 -16.88 -8.90 39.89
C SER A 478 -17.03 -10.28 40.55
N SER A 479 -16.75 -11.37 39.83
CA SER A 479 -16.86 -12.75 40.32
C SER A 479 -15.55 -13.34 40.86
N ILE A 480 -14.46 -12.56 40.94
CA ILE A 480 -13.18 -13.02 41.51
C ILE A 480 -13.02 -12.40 42.91
N SER A 481 -13.49 -13.11 43.93
CA SER A 481 -13.27 -12.76 45.34
C SER A 481 -11.88 -13.20 45.82
N PRO A 482 -11.16 -12.38 46.62
CA PRO A 482 -9.79 -12.67 47.03
C PRO A 482 -9.72 -13.69 48.19
N PRO A 483 -8.62 -14.47 48.31
CA PRO A 483 -8.50 -15.53 49.30
C PRO A 483 -8.34 -15.00 50.73
N GLN A 484 -9.08 -15.60 51.66
CA GLN A 484 -9.01 -15.32 53.10
C GLN A 484 -7.66 -15.74 53.70
N LYS A 485 -7.00 -14.79 54.40
CA LYS A 485 -5.84 -15.08 55.25
C LYS A 485 -6.27 -15.90 56.47
N LYS A 486 -5.74 -17.12 56.63
CA LYS A 486 -5.81 -17.88 57.89
C LYS A 486 -4.76 -17.35 58.87
N LYS A 487 -5.19 -17.22 60.13
CA LYS A 487 -4.37 -16.90 61.31
C LYS A 487 -3.32 -17.98 61.57
#